data_AF-A0A2A7H009-F1
#
_entry.id   AF-A0A2A7H009-F1
#
_cell.length_a   1.000
_cell.length_b   1.000
_cell.length_c   1.000
_cell.angle_alpha   90.00
_cell.angle_beta   90.00
_cell.angle_gamma   90.00
#
_symmetry.space_group_name_H-M   'P 1'
#
loop_
_entity.id
_entity.type
_entity.pdbx_description
1 polymer ?
#
loop_
_entity_poly.entity_id
_entity_poly.type
_entity_poly.pdbx_seq_one_letter_code
_entity_poly.pdbx_strand_id
1 'polypeptide(L)'
;MNSADRTLHNQFKGNVIPDNAIYECSAYLAIVYNDTNKMQQQGIASFSVTGVGSFAFKENNVSSAIWQPLSELIPDSVLQLIEAESEDLQLTGRVIGWTV
;
A
#
# COMPACT_ATOMS: atom_id res chain seq x y z
N MET A 1 14.29 5.80 10.59
CA MET A 1 12.97 5.16 10.67
C MET A 1 12.04 5.82 9.66
N ASN A 2 11.59 5.10 8.63
CA ASN A 2 10.71 5.64 7.58
C ASN A 2 9.23 5.32 7.89
N SER A 3 8.27 5.88 7.13
CA SER A 3 6.84 5.67 7.39
C SER A 3 6.38 4.22 7.17
N ALA A 4 7.02 3.48 6.26
CA ALA A 4 6.71 2.08 5.99
C ALA A 4 7.13 1.20 7.18
N ASP A 5 8.37 1.36 7.64
CA ASP A 5 8.97 0.67 8.78
C ASP A 5 8.16 0.88 10.07
N ARG A 6 7.76 2.11 10.37
CA ARG A 6 6.90 2.40 11.52
C ARG A 6 5.53 1.72 11.41
N THR A 7 4.96 1.69 10.21
CA THR A 7 3.64 1.08 9.97
C THR A 7 3.70 -0.43 10.13
N LEU A 8 4.70 -1.08 9.54
CA LEU A 8 4.89 -2.52 9.65
C LEU A 8 5.19 -2.93 11.09
N HIS A 9 6.05 -2.22 11.81
CA HIS A 9 6.34 -2.51 13.23
C HIS A 9 5.14 -2.27 14.14
N ASN A 10 4.29 -1.29 13.84
CA ASN A 10 3.07 -1.04 14.61
C ASN A 10 2.03 -2.13 14.41
N GLN A 11 1.97 -2.73 13.22
CA GLN A 11 1.00 -3.75 12.85
C GLN A 11 1.46 -5.17 13.23
N PHE A 12 2.72 -5.50 12.98
CA PHE A 12 3.34 -6.80 13.26
C PHE A 12 4.26 -6.72 14.47
N LYS A 13 3.72 -6.31 15.62
CA LYS A 13 4.50 -6.15 16.85
C LYS A 13 5.13 -7.48 17.28
N GLY A 14 6.45 -7.47 17.45
CA GLY A 14 7.21 -8.62 17.97
C GLY A 14 7.75 -9.57 16.91
N ASN A 15 7.47 -9.32 15.63
CA ASN A 15 7.98 -10.15 14.53
C ASN A 15 9.20 -9.52 13.87
N VAL A 16 10.03 -10.37 13.24
CA VAL A 16 11.17 -9.91 12.45
C VAL A 16 10.64 -9.45 11.10
N ILE A 17 10.71 -8.14 10.85
CA ILE A 17 10.32 -7.56 9.56
C ILE A 17 11.59 -7.46 8.71
N PRO A 18 11.64 -8.15 7.56
CA PRO A 18 12.82 -8.12 6.70
C PRO A 18 12.90 -6.80 5.91
N ASP A 19 14.11 -6.34 5.61
CA ASP A 19 14.35 -5.04 4.95
C ASP A 19 13.72 -4.97 3.55
N ASN A 20 13.65 -6.10 2.83
CA ASN A 20 12.99 -6.23 1.53
C ASN A 20 11.50 -5.82 1.60
N ALA A 21 10.78 -6.25 2.64
CA ALA A 21 9.38 -5.93 2.87
C ALA A 21 9.19 -4.42 3.15
N ILE A 22 10.14 -3.81 3.87
CA ILE A 22 10.15 -2.36 4.10
C ILE A 22 10.33 -1.60 2.78
N TYR A 23 11.25 -2.03 1.92
CA TYR A 23 11.48 -1.39 0.63
C TYR A 23 10.26 -1.49 -0.29
N GLU A 24 9.65 -2.67 -0.39
CA GLU A 24 8.48 -2.89 -1.24
C GLU A 24 7.25 -2.11 -0.73
N CYS A 25 7.02 -2.13 0.59
CA CYS A 25 5.98 -1.31 1.22
C CYS A 25 6.22 0.20 0.97
N SER A 26 7.47 0.65 1.05
CA SER A 26 7.81 2.06 0.78
C SER A 26 7.55 2.46 -0.68
N ALA A 27 7.84 1.57 -1.63
CA ALA A 27 7.61 1.80 -3.05
C ALA A 27 6.09 1.88 -3.34
N TYR A 28 5.32 0.98 -2.74
CA TYR A 28 3.86 0.99 -2.87
C TYR A 28 3.23 2.25 -2.27
N LEU A 29 3.65 2.66 -1.08
CA LEU A 29 3.19 3.91 -0.45
C LEU A 29 3.52 5.13 -1.31
N ALA A 30 4.68 5.15 -1.99
CA ALA A 30 5.03 6.24 -2.89
C ALA A 30 4.13 6.30 -4.13
N ILE A 31 3.64 5.15 -4.63
CA ILE A 31 2.67 5.10 -5.73
C ILE A 31 1.33 5.65 -5.25
N VAL A 32 0.84 5.20 -4.09
CA VAL A 32 -0.49 5.59 -3.58
C VAL A 32 -0.53 7.06 -3.16
N TYR A 33 0.50 7.56 -2.49
CA TYR A 33 0.56 8.93 -1.95
C TYR A 33 1.37 9.90 -2.81
N ASN A 34 1.49 9.64 -4.11
CA ASN A 34 2.01 10.65 -5.03
C ASN A 34 1.08 11.88 -5.09
N ASP A 35 1.61 13.01 -5.52
CA ASP A 35 0.91 14.30 -5.47
C ASP A 35 -0.39 14.29 -6.31
N THR A 36 -0.37 13.59 -7.45
CA THR A 36 -1.53 13.44 -8.34
C THR A 36 -2.67 12.65 -7.68
N ASN A 37 -2.34 11.53 -7.04
CA ASN A 37 -3.30 10.70 -6.31
C ASN A 37 -3.80 11.40 -5.05
N LYS A 38 -2.94 12.18 -4.39
CA LYS A 38 -3.33 13.04 -3.26
C LYS A 38 -4.36 14.10 -3.68
N MET A 39 -4.19 14.74 -4.83
CA MET A 39 -5.19 15.68 -5.36
C MET A 39 -6.52 14.98 -5.62
N GLN A 40 -6.48 13.77 -6.18
CA GLN A 40 -7.68 12.96 -6.38
C GLN A 40 -8.36 12.58 -5.05
N GLN A 41 -7.59 12.18 -4.03
CA GLN A 41 -8.10 11.88 -2.67
C GLN A 41 -8.76 13.09 -2.01
N GLN A 42 -8.31 14.30 -2.33
CA GLN A 42 -8.90 15.56 -1.85
C GLN A 42 -10.17 15.98 -2.64
N GLY A 43 -10.62 15.17 -3.59
CA GLY A 43 -11.82 15.44 -4.37
C GLY A 43 -11.61 16.42 -5.54
N ILE A 44 -10.37 16.67 -5.94
CA ILE A 44 -10.08 17.47 -7.14
C ILE A 44 -10.47 16.64 -8.36
N ALA A 45 -11.42 17.12 -9.16
CA ALA A 45 -11.89 16.41 -10.36
C ALA A 45 -10.94 16.55 -11.56
N SER A 46 -10.19 17.65 -11.63
CA SER A 46 -9.16 17.87 -12.64
C SER A 46 -8.17 18.95 -12.18
N PHE A 47 -6.93 18.88 -12.67
CA PHE A 47 -5.96 19.95 -12.53
C PHE A 47 -5.36 20.28 -13.90
N SER A 48 -4.89 21.51 -14.07
CA SER A 48 -4.24 21.95 -15.30
C SER A 48 -2.88 22.54 -14.99
N VAL A 49 -1.91 22.24 -15.84
CA VAL A 49 -0.56 22.80 -15.77
C VAL A 49 -0.40 23.74 -16.96
N THR A 50 -0.28 25.03 -16.66
CA THR A 50 -0.14 26.09 -17.66
C THR A 50 0.98 25.77 -18.64
N GLY A 51 0.66 25.72 -19.94
CA GLY A 51 1.61 25.45 -21.02
C GLY A 51 1.92 23.98 -21.29
N VAL A 52 1.34 23.03 -20.54
CA VAL A 52 1.57 21.58 -20.71
C VAL A 52 0.28 20.83 -21.04
N GLY A 53 -0.81 21.08 -20.30
CA GLY A 53 -2.09 20.41 -20.54
C GLY A 53 -2.99 20.30 -19.31
N SER A 54 -4.16 19.71 -19.51
CA SER A 54 -5.17 19.48 -18.46
C SER A 54 -5.36 17.98 -18.24
N PHE A 55 -5.42 17.57 -16.97
CA PHE A 55 -5.60 16.19 -16.55
C PHE A 55 -6.89 16.07 -15.75
N ALA A 56 -7.80 15.22 -16.21
CA ALA A 56 -9.06 14.93 -15.53
C ALA A 56 -9.03 13.53 -14.93
N PHE A 57 -9.58 13.40 -13.73
CA PHE A 57 -9.74 12.10 -13.08
C PHE A 57 -11.07 11.48 -13.49
N LYS A 58 -11.06 10.18 -13.77
CA LYS A 58 -12.30 9.44 -13.98
C LYS A 58 -12.96 9.25 -12.60
N GLU A 59 -14.06 9.96 -12.38
CA GLU A 59 -14.95 9.78 -11.24
C GLU A 59 -15.35 8.29 -11.18
N ASN A 60 -15.17 7.65 -10.02
CA ASN A 60 -15.43 6.23 -9.69
C ASN A 60 -14.23 5.24 -9.59
N ASN A 61 -12.96 5.66 -9.57
CA ASN A 61 -11.84 4.70 -9.42
C ASN A 61 -11.12 4.70 -8.07
N VAL A 62 -11.65 5.41 -7.06
CA VAL A 62 -11.07 5.41 -5.71
C VAL A 62 -12.19 5.33 -4.66
N SER A 63 -12.90 4.21 -4.62
CA SER A 63 -13.59 3.81 -3.38
C SER A 63 -12.58 3.55 -2.24
N SER A 64 -11.31 3.33 -2.57
CA SER A 64 -10.26 2.92 -1.61
C SER A 64 -9.30 4.03 -1.18
N ALA A 65 -9.20 5.18 -1.86
CA ALA A 65 -8.15 6.14 -1.51
C ALA A 65 -8.57 7.22 -0.51
N ILE A 66 -9.87 7.42 -0.30
CA ILE A 66 -10.37 8.40 0.65
C ILE A 66 -10.55 7.67 1.99
N TRP A 67 -9.58 7.78 2.89
CA TRP A 67 -9.61 7.32 4.29
C TRP A 67 -9.29 5.85 4.59
N GLN A 68 -8.73 5.06 3.67
CA GLN A 68 -8.25 3.73 4.07
C GLN A 68 -7.09 3.85 5.08
N PRO A 69 -7.14 3.11 6.20
CA PRO A 69 -6.04 3.08 7.15
C PRO A 69 -4.79 2.49 6.47
N LEU A 70 -3.60 2.99 6.82
CA LEU A 70 -2.34 2.56 6.22
C LEU A 70 -2.10 1.04 6.31
N SER A 71 -2.74 0.38 7.28
CA SER A 71 -2.72 -1.07 7.49
C SER A 71 -3.48 -1.87 6.44
N GLU A 72 -4.48 -1.27 5.79
CA GLU A 72 -5.25 -1.88 4.68
C GLU A 72 -4.53 -1.68 3.33
N LEU A 73 -3.57 -0.76 3.31
CA LEU A 73 -2.77 -0.42 2.14
C LEU A 73 -1.48 -1.24 2.03
N ILE A 74 -1.33 -2.29 2.85
CA ILE A 74 -0.19 -3.20 2.78
C ILE A 74 -0.45 -4.19 1.64
N PRO A 75 0.44 -4.27 0.63
CA PRO A 75 0.27 -5.21 -0.47
C PRO A 75 0.51 -6.65 0.00
N ASP A 76 -0.19 -7.60 -0.63
CA ASP A 76 -0.07 -9.04 -0.33
C ASP A 76 1.36 -9.57 -0.48
N SER A 77 2.16 -8.99 -1.38
CA SER A 77 3.57 -9.33 -1.56
C SER A 77 4.41 -9.04 -0.31
N VAL A 78 4.13 -7.92 0.37
CA VAL A 78 4.79 -7.57 1.65
C VAL A 78 4.38 -8.54 2.75
N LEU A 79 3.11 -8.98 2.77
CA LEU A 79 2.66 -10.01 3.72
C LEU A 79 3.39 -11.34 3.47
N GLN A 80 3.50 -11.78 2.22
CA GLN A 80 4.23 -13.01 1.87
C GLN A 80 5.71 -12.96 2.28
N LEU A 81 6.36 -11.81 2.13
CA LEU A 81 7.75 -11.63 2.58
C LEU A 81 7.88 -11.71 4.10
N ILE A 82 6.92 -11.16 4.85
CA ILE A 82 6.91 -11.23 6.32
C ILE A 82 6.64 -12.66 6.79
N GLU A 83 5.72 -13.39 6.13
CA GLU A 83 5.42 -14.79 6.43
C GLU A 83 6.58 -15.75 6.13
N ALA A 84 7.31 -15.51 5.04
CA ALA A 84 8.47 -16.34 4.69
C ALA A 84 9.58 -16.26 5.74
N GLU A 85 9.70 -15.11 6.42
CA GLU A 85 10.75 -14.85 7.42
C GLU A 85 10.29 -15.12 8.86
N SER A 86 8.98 -15.00 9.14
CA SER A 86 8.38 -15.20 10.46
C SER A 86 7.68 -16.56 10.53
N GLU A 87 8.37 -17.57 11.09
CA GLU A 87 7.87 -18.95 11.25
C GLU A 87 6.52 -19.04 12.02
N ASP A 88 6.21 -18.03 12.84
CA ASP A 88 5.04 -17.98 13.72
C ASP A 88 3.84 -17.17 13.18
N LEU A 89 3.96 -16.53 12.00
CA LEU A 89 2.89 -15.70 11.42
C LEU A 89 2.26 -16.35 10.19
N GLN A 90 1.00 -16.78 10.31
CA GLN A 90 0.12 -17.08 9.17
C GLN A 90 -0.89 -15.94 9.00
N LEU A 91 -0.55 -14.99 8.13
CA LEU A 91 -1.33 -13.79 7.81
C LEU A 91 -2.18 -13.97 6.54
N THR A 92 -1.66 -14.73 5.57
CA THR A 92 -2.38 -15.19 4.40
C THR A 92 -2.99 -16.54 4.76
N GLY A 93 -4.33 -16.57 4.82
CA GLY A 93 -5.05 -17.83 4.80
C GLY A 93 -4.72 -18.51 3.48
N ARG A 94 -3.75 -19.43 3.50
CA ARG A 94 -3.40 -20.29 2.37
C ARG A 94 -4.70 -20.93 1.87
N VAL A 95 -5.29 -20.40 0.80
CA VAL A 95 -6.28 -21.13 0.03
C VAL A 95 -5.47 -22.22 -0.66
N ILE A 96 -5.32 -23.34 0.03
CA ILE A 96 -4.83 -24.59 -0.55
C ILE A 96 -5.93 -25.00 -1.54
N GLY A 97 -5.86 -24.47 -2.76
CA GLY A 97 -6.59 -25.00 -3.89
C GLY A 97 -6.21 -26.48 -3.98
N TRP A 98 -7.18 -27.34 -3.72
CA TRP A 98 -7.05 -28.78 -3.81
C TRP A 98 -6.51 -29.13 -5.19
N THR A 99 -5.30 -29.67 -5.28
CA THR A 99 -4.90 -30.45 -6.44
C THR A 99 -5.61 -31.80 -6.32
N VAL A 100 -6.59 -32.01 -7.20
CA VAL A 100 -7.14 -33.34 -7.52
C VAL A 100 -6.50 -33.79 -8.82
#